data_AF-A0AAV0EKB5-F1
#
_entry.id   AF-A0AAV0EKB5-F1
#
_cell.length_a   1.000
_cell.length_b   1.000
_cell.length_c   1.000
_cell.angle_alpha   90.00
_cell.angle_beta   90.00
_cell.angle_gamma   90.00
#
_symmetry.space_group_name_H-M   'P 1'
#
loop_
_entity.id
_entity.type
_entity.pdbx_description
1 polymer ?
#
loop_
_entity_poly.entity_id
_entity_poly.type
_entity_poly.pdbx_seq_one_letter_code
_entity_poly.pdbx_strand_id
1 'polypeptide(L)'
;MAEQICFFTKGAVIIKSPKKSPAFFRVALVVLAMVCGVFIFSVCLNQFKSDREDKVLNLEVVNKHCDHLGVDRSQIPYLHYPKPKTFSRDECACNPVRLFVILTMQRTGSGWFETLLNSHMNVSSNGEIFSIKERRDNFSSIVETLDRVYNLDWFTSASKNQCSASVGFKWMLNQGVMEHQREIVDYLNEKGVSVIFLFRRNLLCRMVSLLANSYDRHAKLLNGTHKSHVHSPEEANTLAKYKPLINTASLMMELRQADVVASEALQYFNSTRHIILYYEDLVRNQSKTMDVLKFLRLPLVHLSSRQVKIHSGPLWKHVKNWDDVKRTLKGTAYEGFLHADY
;
A
#
# COMPACT_ATOMS: atom_id res chain seq x y z
N MET A 1 22.29 64.93 -16.50
CA MET A 1 22.43 66.39 -16.48
C MET A 1 21.17 66.99 -17.08
N ALA A 2 20.41 67.75 -16.31
CA ALA A 2 19.32 68.55 -16.83
C ALA A 2 19.34 69.87 -16.05
N GLU A 3 19.70 70.94 -16.74
CA GLU A 3 19.81 72.30 -16.21
C GLU A 3 18.44 72.83 -15.78
N GLN A 4 18.38 73.46 -14.61
CA GLN A 4 17.24 74.25 -14.18
C GLN A 4 17.35 75.65 -14.79
N ILE A 5 16.39 76.01 -15.63
CA ILE A 5 16.16 77.41 -16.00
C ILE A 5 15.04 77.94 -15.11
N CYS A 6 15.38 78.89 -14.24
CA CYS A 6 14.46 79.62 -13.40
C CYS A 6 14.23 81.00 -14.01
N PHE A 7 12.99 81.33 -14.36
CA PHE A 7 12.58 82.69 -14.69
C PHE A 7 11.62 83.21 -13.62
N PHE A 8 11.97 84.34 -13.02
CA PHE A 8 11.17 85.07 -12.05
C PHE A 8 10.43 86.22 -12.74
N THR A 9 9.11 86.24 -12.64
CA THR A 9 8.31 87.47 -12.73
C THR A 9 7.12 87.39 -11.77
N LYS A 10 6.86 88.51 -11.12
CA LYS A 10 5.92 88.78 -10.01
C LYS A 10 4.56 88.08 -10.11
N GLY A 11 4.16 87.43 -9.01
CA GLY A 11 2.76 87.10 -8.68
C GLY A 11 2.38 85.64 -8.92
N ALA A 12 2.14 84.91 -7.82
CA ALA A 12 1.62 83.54 -7.71
C ALA A 12 2.54 82.38 -8.16
N VAL A 13 2.96 81.57 -7.18
CA VAL A 13 3.60 80.26 -7.40
C VAL A 13 2.49 79.21 -7.56
N ILE A 14 2.28 78.70 -8.78
CA ILE A 14 1.50 77.49 -9.04
C ILE A 14 2.48 76.34 -9.27
N ILE A 15 2.69 75.50 -8.24
CA ILE A 15 3.45 74.25 -8.38
C ILE A 15 2.53 73.22 -9.03
N LYS A 16 2.70 72.97 -10.34
CA LYS A 16 2.10 71.78 -10.97
C LYS A 16 2.84 70.54 -10.49
N SER A 17 2.12 69.59 -9.90
CA SER A 17 2.67 68.28 -9.57
C SER A 17 3.09 67.54 -10.85
N PRO A 18 4.23 66.82 -10.85
CA PRO A 18 4.61 66.01 -11.99
C PRO A 18 3.63 64.85 -12.09
N LYS A 19 2.82 64.81 -13.14
CA LYS A 19 2.01 63.64 -13.50
C LYS A 19 2.95 62.49 -13.85
N LYS A 20 3.40 61.71 -12.84
CA LYS A 20 4.01 60.41 -13.11
C LYS A 20 2.92 59.49 -13.67
N SER A 21 3.11 59.05 -14.91
CA SER A 21 2.17 58.21 -15.64
C SER A 21 1.87 56.90 -14.87
N PRO A 22 0.58 56.56 -14.61
CA PRO A 22 0.20 55.29 -13.99
C PRO A 22 0.67 54.06 -14.77
N ALA A 23 0.91 54.21 -16.07
CA ALA A 23 1.38 53.12 -16.93
C ALA A 23 2.82 52.71 -16.59
N PHE A 24 3.69 53.66 -16.24
CA PHE A 24 5.08 53.37 -15.91
C PHE A 24 5.20 52.49 -14.66
N PHE A 25 4.40 52.79 -13.63
CA PHE A 25 4.36 51.96 -12.41
C PHE A 25 3.79 50.57 -12.67
N ARG A 26 2.75 50.46 -13.52
CA ARG A 26 2.19 49.14 -13.89
C ARG A 26 3.19 48.28 -14.65
N VAL A 27 3.91 48.87 -15.61
CA VAL A 27 4.96 48.15 -16.37
C VAL A 27 6.11 47.74 -15.44
N ALA A 28 6.57 48.62 -14.56
CA ALA A 28 7.62 48.29 -13.59
C ALA A 28 7.22 47.13 -12.66
N LEU A 29 5.95 47.08 -12.22
CA LEU A 29 5.44 46.03 -11.34
C LEU A 29 5.33 44.68 -12.06
N VAL A 30 4.94 44.67 -13.33
CA VAL A 30 4.93 43.46 -14.17
C VAL A 30 6.34 42.91 -14.38
N VAL A 31 7.32 43.79 -14.65
CA VAL A 31 8.72 43.38 -14.81
C VAL A 31 9.26 42.78 -13.51
N LEU A 32 8.96 43.40 -12.36
CA LEU A 32 9.37 42.88 -11.06
C LEU A 32 8.75 41.51 -10.76
N ALA A 33 7.46 41.32 -11.06
CA ALA A 33 6.78 40.04 -10.89
C ALA A 33 7.39 38.94 -11.78
N MET A 34 7.75 39.26 -13.02
CA MET A 34 8.43 38.31 -13.93
C MET A 34 9.81 37.92 -13.41
N VAL A 35 10.61 38.88 -12.93
CA VAL A 35 11.94 38.61 -12.35
C VAL A 35 11.83 37.75 -11.10
N CYS A 36 10.88 38.05 -10.20
CA CYS A 36 10.61 37.22 -9.02
C CYS A 36 10.15 35.82 -9.40
N GLY A 37 9.28 35.67 -10.41
CA GLY A 37 8.82 34.38 -10.89
C GLY A 37 9.96 33.51 -11.44
N VAL A 38 10.85 34.10 -12.25
CA VAL A 38 12.04 33.41 -12.79
C VAL A 38 13.01 33.03 -11.66
N PHE A 39 13.21 33.91 -10.68
CA PHE A 39 14.07 33.63 -9.53
C PHE A 39 13.53 32.48 -8.67
N ILE A 40 12.24 32.50 -8.32
CA ILE A 40 11.58 31.42 -7.57
C ILE A 40 11.67 30.11 -8.35
N PHE A 41 11.38 30.13 -9.65
CA PHE A 41 11.47 28.94 -10.50
C PHE A 41 12.90 28.38 -10.56
N SER A 42 13.92 29.25 -10.65
CA SER A 42 15.32 28.84 -10.62
C SER A 42 15.72 28.24 -9.27
N VAL A 43 15.25 28.80 -8.15
CA VAL A 43 15.52 28.25 -6.82
C VAL A 43 14.83 26.90 -6.64
N CYS A 44 13.57 26.76 -7.09
CA CYS A 44 12.87 25.47 -7.06
C CYS A 44 13.59 24.41 -7.91
N LEU A 45 14.03 24.75 -9.13
CA LEU A 45 14.79 23.83 -9.98
C LEU A 45 16.12 23.40 -9.33
N ASN A 46 16.82 24.32 -8.66
CA ASN A 46 18.06 24.00 -7.97
C ASN A 46 17.83 23.13 -6.72
N GLN A 47 16.75 23.36 -5.96
CA GLN A 47 16.36 22.49 -4.85
C GLN A 47 16.02 21.08 -5.32
N PHE A 48 15.26 20.94 -6.43
CA PHE A 48 14.96 19.64 -7.03
C PHE A 48 16.21 18.92 -7.56
N LYS A 49 17.18 19.65 -8.12
CA LYS A 49 18.46 19.05 -8.56
C LYS A 49 19.29 18.59 -7.36
N SER A 50 19.42 19.42 -6.33
CA SER A 50 20.20 19.09 -5.12
C SER A 50 19.64 17.87 -4.40
N ASP A 51 18.31 17.80 -4.19
CA ASP A 51 17.68 16.65 -3.54
C ASP A 51 17.87 15.35 -4.35
N ARG A 52 17.87 15.46 -5.68
CA ARG A 52 18.12 14.32 -6.57
C ARG A 52 19.58 13.89 -6.57
N GLU A 53 20.54 14.83 -6.59
CA GLU A 53 21.98 14.53 -6.51
C GLU A 53 22.37 13.96 -5.14
N ASP A 54 21.84 14.50 -4.04
CA ASP A 54 22.08 13.98 -2.68
C ASP A 54 21.51 12.58 -2.49
N LYS A 55 20.31 12.29 -3.05
CA LYS A 55 19.74 10.94 -3.04
C LYS A 55 20.59 9.95 -3.85
N VAL A 56 21.11 10.36 -5.01
CA VAL A 56 21.96 9.51 -5.87
C VAL A 56 23.32 9.24 -5.21
N LEU A 57 23.96 10.26 -4.63
CA LEU A 57 25.23 10.14 -3.93
C LEU A 57 25.12 9.25 -2.68
N ASN A 58 24.04 9.40 -1.89
CA ASN A 58 23.79 8.51 -0.76
C ASN A 58 23.56 7.05 -1.19
N LEU A 59 22.93 6.81 -2.34
CA LEU A 59 22.73 5.48 -2.90
C LEU A 59 24.07 4.85 -3.35
N GLU A 60 24.97 5.64 -3.95
CA GLU A 60 26.32 5.19 -4.36
C GLU A 60 27.24 4.93 -3.17
N VAL A 61 27.21 5.76 -2.13
CA VAL A 61 28.13 5.65 -0.98
C VAL A 61 27.79 4.43 -0.10
N VAL A 62 26.51 4.09 0.08
CA VAL A 62 26.12 2.85 0.79
C VAL A 62 26.43 1.61 -0.06
N ASN A 63 26.29 1.69 -1.39
CA ASN A 63 26.59 0.59 -2.30
C ASN A 63 28.10 0.29 -2.48
N LYS A 64 28.99 1.21 -2.12
CA LYS A 64 30.45 1.00 -2.27
C LYS A 64 31.05 -0.05 -1.34
N HIS A 65 30.37 -0.43 -0.25
CA HIS A 65 30.91 -1.37 0.74
C HIS A 65 30.52 -2.84 0.48
N CYS A 66 29.51 -3.07 -0.37
CA CYS A 66 29.05 -4.39 -0.75
C CYS A 66 29.17 -4.51 -2.26
N ASP A 67 30.08 -5.35 -2.76
CA ASP A 67 30.34 -5.49 -4.18
C ASP A 67 29.10 -6.01 -4.93
N HIS A 68 28.62 -5.22 -5.89
CA HIS A 68 27.49 -5.56 -6.78
C HIS A 68 27.93 -6.34 -8.02
N LEU A 69 29.08 -7.01 -7.96
CA LEU A 69 29.66 -7.71 -9.10
C LEU A 69 28.68 -8.77 -9.64
N GLY A 70 28.13 -8.53 -10.84
CA GLY A 70 27.20 -9.43 -11.51
C GLY A 70 25.70 -9.12 -11.31
N VAL A 71 25.33 -8.05 -10.59
CA VAL A 71 23.94 -7.63 -10.45
C VAL A 71 23.51 -6.79 -11.68
N ASP A 72 22.39 -7.17 -12.31
CA ASP A 72 21.78 -6.37 -13.37
C ASP A 72 21.43 -4.96 -12.84
N ARG A 73 21.90 -3.91 -13.53
CA ARG A 73 21.67 -2.52 -13.17
C ARG A 73 20.18 -2.18 -13.03
N SER A 74 19.30 -2.86 -13.77
CA SER A 74 17.84 -2.70 -13.65
C SER A 74 17.30 -3.06 -12.26
N GLN A 75 18.04 -3.87 -11.48
CA GLN A 75 17.62 -4.37 -10.18
C GLN A 75 18.05 -3.47 -9.03
N ILE A 76 19.06 -2.63 -9.23
CA ILE A 76 19.66 -1.77 -8.18
C ILE A 76 18.61 -0.95 -7.42
N PRO A 77 17.57 -0.35 -8.06
CA PRO A 77 16.56 0.42 -7.33
C PRO A 77 15.72 -0.38 -6.32
N TYR A 78 15.75 -1.72 -6.42
CA TYR A 78 14.96 -2.64 -5.59
C TYR A 78 15.81 -3.38 -4.55
N LEU A 79 17.11 -3.08 -4.46
CA LEU A 79 18.04 -3.69 -3.51
C LEU A 79 18.29 -2.71 -2.37
N HIS A 80 17.89 -3.11 -1.15
CA HIS A 80 18.04 -2.26 0.02
C HIS A 80 19.00 -2.89 1.03
N TYR A 81 19.78 -2.05 1.70
CA TYR A 81 20.73 -2.46 2.74
C TYR A 81 20.35 -1.79 4.05
N PRO A 82 19.22 -2.21 4.69
CA PRO A 82 18.74 -1.59 5.91
C PRO A 82 19.76 -1.70 7.04
N LYS A 83 19.82 -0.65 7.85
CA LYS A 83 20.69 -0.54 9.02
C LYS A 83 19.81 -0.38 10.26
N PRO A 84 19.23 -1.50 10.77
CA PRO A 84 18.37 -1.45 11.94
C PRO A 84 19.10 -0.84 13.13
N LYS A 85 18.40 0.00 13.90
CA LYS A 85 18.91 0.59 15.14
C LYS A 85 18.88 -0.39 16.30
N THR A 86 18.01 -1.40 16.21
CA THR A 86 17.70 -2.32 17.31
C THR A 86 18.59 -3.57 17.36
N PHE A 87 19.30 -3.90 16.29
CA PHE A 87 20.22 -5.04 16.22
C PHE A 87 21.21 -4.87 15.05
N SER A 88 22.31 -5.64 15.06
CA SER A 88 23.23 -5.72 13.91
C SER A 88 22.81 -6.84 12.96
N ARG A 89 22.92 -6.60 11.65
CA ARG A 89 22.72 -7.63 10.62
C ARG A 89 23.95 -8.54 10.44
N ASP A 90 25.05 -8.25 11.13
CA ASP A 90 26.28 -9.04 11.18
C ASP A 90 26.73 -9.51 9.79
N GLU A 91 26.90 -10.82 9.59
CA GLU A 91 27.30 -11.42 8.30
C GLU A 91 26.35 -11.11 7.14
N CYS A 92 25.10 -10.73 7.44
CA CYS A 92 24.06 -10.42 6.46
C CYS A 92 23.95 -8.92 6.14
N ALA A 93 24.87 -8.08 6.62
CA ALA A 93 24.88 -6.64 6.32
C ALA A 93 24.90 -6.36 4.80
N CYS A 94 25.66 -7.16 4.03
CA CYS A 94 25.74 -7.07 2.58
C CYS A 94 24.73 -7.93 1.82
N ASN A 95 23.77 -8.55 2.50
CA ASN A 95 22.66 -9.21 1.84
C ASN A 95 21.56 -8.18 1.55
N PRO A 96 21.20 -7.95 0.27
CA PRO A 96 20.15 -7.01 -0.06
C PRO A 96 18.78 -7.54 0.42
N VAL A 97 17.93 -6.61 0.82
CA VAL A 97 16.57 -6.86 1.26
C VAL A 97 15.62 -6.28 0.23
N ARG A 98 14.64 -7.06 -0.21
CA ARG A 98 13.56 -6.60 -1.07
C ARG A 98 12.34 -6.23 -0.25
N LEU A 99 11.74 -5.09 -0.57
CA LEU A 99 10.59 -4.59 0.15
C LEU A 99 9.31 -5.03 -0.57
N PHE A 100 8.29 -5.42 0.19
CA PHE A 100 6.98 -5.69 -0.38
C PHE A 100 5.83 -5.21 0.51
N VAL A 101 4.66 -5.12 -0.10
CA VAL A 101 3.39 -4.88 0.58
C VAL A 101 2.29 -5.73 -0.06
N ILE A 102 1.44 -6.33 0.77
CA ILE A 102 0.26 -7.08 0.29
C ILE A 102 -0.96 -6.16 0.41
N LEU A 103 -1.42 -5.62 -0.72
CA LEU A 103 -2.64 -4.80 -0.78
C LEU A 103 -3.85 -5.71 -0.98
N THR A 104 -4.80 -5.64 -0.04
CA THR A 104 -5.88 -6.62 0.01
C THR A 104 -7.12 -6.11 0.75
N MET A 105 -8.17 -6.90 0.81
CA MET A 105 -9.37 -6.64 1.60
C MET A 105 -9.55 -7.71 2.67
N GLN A 106 -10.43 -7.49 3.63
CA GLN A 106 -10.72 -8.52 4.62
C GLN A 106 -11.32 -9.77 3.94
N ARG A 107 -10.92 -10.95 4.45
CA ARG A 107 -11.43 -12.27 4.04
C ARG A 107 -11.10 -12.71 2.61
N THR A 108 -10.03 -12.16 2.04
CA THR A 108 -9.43 -12.55 0.75
C THR A 108 -8.42 -13.69 0.86
N GLY A 109 -8.21 -14.26 2.05
CA GLY A 109 -7.18 -15.29 2.27
C GLY A 109 -5.78 -14.74 2.57
N SER A 110 -5.64 -13.42 2.76
CA SER A 110 -4.34 -12.77 3.04
C SER A 110 -3.64 -13.27 4.30
N GLY A 111 -4.38 -13.63 5.36
CA GLY A 111 -3.78 -14.25 6.55
C GLY A 111 -3.16 -15.63 6.26
N TRP A 112 -3.79 -16.45 5.43
CA TRP A 112 -3.22 -17.75 5.02
C TRP A 112 -2.01 -17.54 4.10
N PHE A 113 -2.15 -16.65 3.11
CA PHE A 113 -1.07 -16.33 2.17
C PHE A 113 0.17 -15.76 2.88
N GLU A 114 -0.01 -14.90 3.88
CA GLU A 114 1.09 -14.40 4.70
C GLU A 114 1.80 -15.54 5.46
N THR A 115 1.07 -16.50 6.03
CA THR A 115 1.72 -17.64 6.69
C THR A 115 2.49 -18.52 5.72
N LEU A 116 2.06 -18.63 4.45
CA LEU A 116 2.86 -19.28 3.41
C LEU A 116 4.17 -18.53 3.20
N LEU A 117 4.13 -17.22 3.00
CA LEU A 117 5.34 -16.42 2.80
C LEU A 117 6.29 -16.52 4.00
N ASN A 118 5.77 -16.42 5.22
CA ASN A 118 6.56 -16.52 6.45
C ASN A 118 7.10 -17.93 6.74
N SER A 119 6.69 -18.96 5.99
CA SER A 119 7.35 -20.27 6.05
C SER A 119 8.70 -20.30 5.31
N HIS A 120 8.97 -19.28 4.47
CA HIS A 120 10.27 -19.09 3.84
C HIS A 120 11.25 -18.48 4.86
N MET A 121 12.38 -19.15 5.10
CA MET A 121 13.32 -18.74 6.16
C MET A 121 13.86 -17.30 6.02
N ASN A 122 13.96 -16.76 4.81
CA ASN A 122 14.44 -15.39 4.55
C ASN A 122 13.33 -14.35 4.30
N VAL A 123 12.07 -14.64 4.62
CA VAL A 123 10.95 -13.69 4.45
C VAL A 123 10.40 -13.27 5.81
N SER A 124 10.10 -11.98 5.95
CA SER A 124 9.43 -11.43 7.12
C SER A 124 8.25 -10.55 6.70
N SER A 125 7.03 -11.07 6.84
CA SER A 125 5.78 -10.33 6.73
C SER A 125 5.22 -10.03 8.13
N ASN A 126 4.97 -8.74 8.39
CA ASN A 126 4.72 -8.20 9.74
C ASN A 126 3.23 -8.02 10.09
N GLY A 127 2.32 -8.76 9.46
CA GLY A 127 0.89 -8.69 9.74
C GLY A 127 0.24 -7.40 9.25
N GLU A 128 -0.90 -7.02 9.85
CA GLU A 128 -1.65 -5.81 9.52
C GLU A 128 -1.19 -4.63 10.38
N ILE A 129 -0.02 -4.08 10.06
CA ILE A 129 0.58 -3.00 10.85
C ILE A 129 -0.31 -1.74 10.90
N PHE A 130 -1.07 -1.47 9.84
CA PHE A 130 -1.98 -0.33 9.73
C PHE A 130 -3.39 -0.63 10.23
N SER A 131 -3.61 -1.71 10.99
CA SER A 131 -4.86 -1.90 11.74
C SER A 131 -5.01 -0.91 12.91
N ILE A 132 -3.88 -0.42 13.44
CA ILE A 132 -3.79 0.58 14.52
C ILE A 132 -3.97 2.00 13.95
N LYS A 133 -4.90 2.77 14.52
CA LYS A 133 -5.39 4.03 13.94
C LYS A 133 -4.31 5.11 13.92
N GLU A 134 -3.57 5.21 15.01
CA GLU A 134 -2.52 6.20 15.25
C GLU A 134 -1.42 6.16 14.17
N ARG A 135 -1.17 4.98 13.60
CA ARG A 135 -0.18 4.78 12.52
C ARG A 135 -0.63 5.33 11.17
N ARG A 136 -1.91 5.66 11.03
CA ARG A 136 -2.53 6.16 9.81
C ARG A 136 -3.36 7.43 10.05
N ASP A 137 -3.05 8.17 11.10
CA ASP A 137 -3.73 9.44 11.40
C ASP A 137 -3.45 10.51 10.33
N ASN A 138 -2.27 10.46 9.70
CA ASN A 138 -1.87 11.30 8.58
C ASN A 138 -0.72 10.64 7.80
N PHE A 139 -0.37 11.21 6.64
CA PHE A 139 0.70 10.67 5.79
C PHE A 139 2.07 10.62 6.47
N SER A 140 2.41 11.57 7.35
CA SER A 140 3.68 11.54 8.08
C SER A 140 3.78 10.33 9.00
N SER A 141 2.70 10.00 9.73
CA SER A 141 2.62 8.81 10.59
C SER A 141 2.71 7.51 9.79
N ILE A 142 2.16 7.51 8.56
CA ILE A 142 2.28 6.40 7.63
C ILE A 142 3.74 6.21 7.23
N VAL A 143 4.41 7.26 6.77
CA VAL A 143 5.82 7.21 6.34
C VAL A 143 6.74 6.76 7.48
N GLU A 144 6.56 7.31 8.68
CA GLU A 144 7.33 6.88 9.87
C GLU A 144 7.18 5.37 10.12
N THR A 145 5.95 4.86 9.99
CA THR A 145 5.65 3.44 10.15
C THR A 145 6.30 2.59 9.04
N LEU A 146 6.21 3.02 7.78
CA LEU A 146 6.82 2.35 6.63
C LEU A 146 8.35 2.29 6.76
N ASP A 147 8.99 3.42 7.05
CA ASP A 147 10.44 3.51 7.21
C ASP A 147 10.93 2.61 8.35
N ARG A 148 10.18 2.54 9.45
CA ARG A 148 10.51 1.66 10.57
C ARG A 148 10.45 0.18 10.18
N VAL A 149 9.44 -0.24 9.42
CA VAL A 149 9.34 -1.63 8.94
C VAL A 149 10.43 -1.97 7.95
N TYR A 150 10.65 -1.10 6.96
CA TYR A 150 11.61 -1.34 5.90
C TYR A 150 13.07 -1.19 6.36
N ASN A 151 13.32 -0.49 7.47
CA ASN A 151 14.62 -0.51 8.15
C ASN A 151 14.82 -1.73 9.09
N LEU A 152 13.89 -2.70 9.10
CA LEU A 152 13.89 -3.88 9.98
C LEU A 152 13.72 -3.56 11.49
N ASP A 153 13.35 -2.34 11.85
CA ASP A 153 13.14 -1.88 13.23
C ASP A 153 11.71 -2.10 13.74
N TRP A 154 10.94 -2.95 13.07
CA TRP A 154 9.59 -3.32 13.49
C TRP A 154 9.60 -4.30 14.66
N PHE A 155 9.08 -3.89 15.81
CA PHE A 155 9.06 -4.75 17.00
C PHE A 155 7.93 -5.78 16.90
N THR A 156 8.29 -7.05 16.78
CA THR A 156 7.36 -8.19 16.81
C THR A 156 7.77 -9.15 17.91
N SER A 157 6.84 -9.98 18.39
CA SER A 157 7.15 -11.08 19.31
C SER A 157 8.02 -12.19 18.70
N ALA A 158 8.12 -12.25 17.37
CA ALA A 158 9.02 -13.15 16.68
C ALA A 158 10.48 -12.68 16.77
N SER A 159 11.42 -13.63 16.83
CA SER A 159 12.86 -13.34 16.81
C SER A 159 13.23 -12.54 15.56
N LYS A 160 14.12 -11.55 15.72
CA LYS A 160 14.63 -10.74 14.61
C LYS A 160 15.45 -11.62 13.68
N ASN A 161 15.06 -11.70 12.41
CA ASN A 161 15.82 -12.40 11.40
C ASN A 161 16.84 -11.45 10.74
N GLN A 162 18.09 -11.57 11.16
CA GLN A 162 19.23 -10.77 10.67
C GLN A 162 19.43 -10.89 9.15
N CYS A 163 19.07 -12.05 8.59
CA CYS A 163 19.30 -12.45 7.22
C CYS A 163 18.02 -12.45 6.37
N SER A 164 17.02 -11.67 6.76
CA SER A 164 15.84 -11.44 5.92
C SER A 164 16.26 -10.93 4.54
N ALA A 165 15.87 -11.65 3.49
CA ALA A 165 16.08 -11.25 2.09
C ALA A 165 14.86 -10.49 1.54
N SER A 166 13.71 -10.59 2.19
CA SER A 166 12.52 -9.85 1.84
C SER A 166 11.70 -9.48 3.08
N VAL A 167 11.27 -8.23 3.18
CA VAL A 167 10.47 -7.72 4.30
C VAL A 167 9.23 -6.97 3.80
N GLY A 168 8.12 -7.17 4.48
CA GLY A 168 6.85 -6.55 4.13
C GLY A 168 5.79 -6.72 5.19
N PHE A 169 4.55 -6.47 4.80
CA PHE A 169 3.38 -6.53 5.65
C PHE A 169 2.10 -6.56 4.80
N LYS A 170 0.95 -6.78 5.45
CA LYS A 170 -0.37 -6.66 4.83
C LYS A 170 -0.97 -5.29 5.09
N TRP A 171 -1.58 -4.72 4.06
CA TRP A 171 -2.32 -3.47 4.17
C TRP A 171 -3.73 -3.66 3.61
N MET A 172 -4.72 -3.53 4.46
CA MET A 172 -6.11 -3.58 4.01
C MET A 172 -6.47 -2.27 3.31
N LEU A 173 -7.20 -2.34 2.20
CA LEU A 173 -7.57 -1.15 1.41
C LEU A 173 -8.34 -0.10 2.21
N ASN A 174 -9.07 -0.52 3.24
CA ASN A 174 -9.80 0.37 4.15
C ASN A 174 -8.97 0.88 5.35
N GLN A 175 -7.64 0.73 5.33
CA GLN A 175 -6.73 1.17 6.40
C GLN A 175 -5.87 2.37 5.95
N GLY A 176 -6.46 3.36 5.27
CA GLY A 176 -5.79 4.61 4.89
C GLY A 176 -5.00 4.57 3.58
N VAL A 177 -4.68 3.38 3.03
CA VAL A 177 -3.92 3.27 1.77
C VAL A 177 -4.63 3.89 0.57
N MET A 178 -5.96 3.83 0.55
CA MET A 178 -6.78 4.45 -0.49
C MET A 178 -7.00 5.96 -0.26
N GLU A 179 -6.77 6.46 0.96
CA GLU A 179 -6.98 7.87 1.31
C GLU A 179 -5.76 8.73 0.94
N HIS A 180 -4.55 8.16 1.04
CA HIS A 180 -3.27 8.80 0.72
C HIS A 180 -2.60 8.18 -0.53
N GLN A 181 -3.41 7.76 -1.50
CA GLN A 181 -2.97 6.92 -2.61
C GLN A 181 -1.84 7.52 -3.45
N ARG A 182 -1.83 8.84 -3.70
CA ARG A 182 -0.80 9.48 -4.55
C ARG A 182 0.54 9.46 -3.85
N GLU A 183 0.57 9.93 -2.62
CA GLU A 183 1.77 10.03 -1.79
C GLU A 183 2.33 8.64 -1.45
N ILE A 184 1.47 7.64 -1.27
CA ILE A 184 1.89 6.25 -1.06
C ILE A 184 2.46 5.67 -2.35
N VAL A 185 1.85 5.90 -3.52
CA VAL A 185 2.41 5.42 -4.81
C VAL A 185 3.80 6.01 -5.05
N ASP A 186 3.98 7.31 -4.77
CA ASP A 186 5.28 7.97 -4.88
C ASP A 186 6.31 7.33 -3.93
N TYR A 187 5.93 7.12 -2.66
CA TYR A 187 6.78 6.44 -1.69
C TYR A 187 7.18 5.03 -2.14
N LEU A 188 6.21 4.21 -2.58
CA LEU A 188 6.45 2.83 -2.99
C LEU A 188 7.39 2.77 -4.20
N ASN A 189 7.23 3.67 -5.16
CA ASN A 189 8.10 3.75 -6.33
C ASN A 189 9.51 4.25 -5.98
N GLU A 190 9.62 5.30 -5.16
CA GLU A 190 10.91 5.83 -4.70
C GLU A 190 11.69 4.77 -3.90
N LYS A 191 11.01 4.02 -3.05
CA LYS A 191 11.59 2.97 -2.22
C LYS A 191 11.67 1.60 -2.92
N GLY A 192 11.31 1.48 -4.20
CA GLY A 192 11.39 0.19 -4.90
C GLY A 192 10.55 -0.93 -4.26
N VAL A 193 9.40 -0.59 -3.67
CA VAL A 193 8.54 -1.58 -3.00
C VAL A 193 7.75 -2.38 -4.02
N SER A 194 7.74 -3.70 -3.84
CA SER A 194 6.98 -4.63 -4.66
C SER A 194 5.56 -4.79 -4.13
N VAL A 195 4.55 -4.47 -4.95
CA VAL A 195 3.15 -4.54 -4.56
C VAL A 195 2.55 -5.90 -4.95
N ILE A 196 1.95 -6.58 -3.99
CA ILE A 196 1.22 -7.84 -4.23
C ILE A 196 -0.26 -7.56 -3.99
N PHE A 197 -1.06 -7.51 -5.05
CA PHE A 197 -2.51 -7.50 -4.91
C PHE A 197 -2.99 -8.91 -4.64
N LEU A 198 -3.78 -9.06 -3.58
CA LEU A 198 -4.46 -10.32 -3.29
C LEU A 198 -5.96 -10.08 -3.15
N PHE A 199 -6.72 -10.57 -4.12
CA PHE A 199 -8.18 -10.49 -4.12
C PHE A 199 -8.82 -11.86 -4.08
N ARG A 200 -10.14 -11.89 -3.94
CA ARG A 200 -10.95 -13.11 -3.98
C ARG A 200 -12.08 -12.87 -4.97
N ARG A 201 -12.14 -13.70 -6.01
CA ARG A 201 -13.13 -13.54 -7.09
C ARG A 201 -14.54 -13.76 -6.60
N ASN A 202 -14.76 -14.78 -5.76
CA ASN A 202 -16.10 -15.03 -5.23
C ASN A 202 -16.41 -14.10 -4.05
N LEU A 203 -17.02 -12.95 -4.36
CA LEU A 203 -17.37 -11.93 -3.37
C LEU A 203 -18.52 -12.37 -2.44
N LEU A 204 -19.41 -13.26 -2.88
CA LEU A 204 -20.44 -13.83 -2.01
C LEU A 204 -19.82 -14.74 -0.93
N CYS A 205 -18.90 -15.64 -1.32
CA CYS A 205 -18.10 -16.43 -0.38
C CYS A 205 -17.32 -15.54 0.59
N ARG A 206 -16.77 -14.42 0.11
CA ARG A 206 -16.08 -13.44 0.95
C ARG A 206 -17.05 -12.82 1.97
N MET A 207 -18.24 -12.40 1.53
CA MET A 207 -19.29 -11.82 2.39
C MET A 207 -19.74 -12.80 3.47
N VAL A 208 -20.01 -14.07 3.12
CA VAL A 208 -20.34 -15.12 4.10
C VAL A 208 -19.24 -15.24 5.15
N SER A 209 -17.97 -15.25 4.72
CA SER A 209 -16.85 -15.30 5.66
C SER A 209 -16.70 -14.04 6.51
N LEU A 210 -17.08 -12.86 5.99
CA LEU A 210 -17.07 -11.59 6.75
C LEU A 210 -18.13 -11.63 7.85
N LEU A 211 -19.36 -11.99 7.51
CA LEU A 211 -20.48 -12.06 8.45
C LEU A 211 -20.23 -13.10 9.55
N ALA A 212 -19.74 -14.29 9.18
CA ALA A 212 -19.39 -15.33 10.15
C ALA A 212 -18.27 -14.90 11.11
N ASN A 213 -17.22 -14.24 10.59
CA ASN A 213 -16.14 -13.71 11.43
C ASN A 213 -16.63 -12.59 12.36
N SER A 214 -17.53 -11.73 11.87
CA SER A 214 -18.14 -10.66 12.68
C SER A 214 -18.99 -11.24 13.81
N TYR A 215 -19.76 -12.30 13.53
CA TYR A 215 -20.53 -12.99 14.55
C TYR A 215 -19.64 -13.61 15.63
N ASP A 216 -18.58 -14.32 15.24
CA ASP A 216 -17.65 -14.94 16.20
C ASP A 216 -16.93 -13.93 17.10
N ARG A 217 -16.75 -12.67 16.66
CA ARG A 217 -16.19 -11.61 17.51
C ARG A 217 -16.97 -11.40 18.80
N HIS A 218 -18.28 -11.63 18.76
CA HIS A 218 -19.18 -11.51 19.91
C HIS A 218 -19.50 -12.87 20.52
N ALA A 219 -19.82 -13.86 19.68
CA ALA A 219 -20.24 -15.18 20.13
C ALA A 219 -19.09 -16.02 20.71
N LYS A 220 -17.84 -15.76 20.28
CA LYS A 220 -16.62 -16.38 20.81
C LYS A 220 -16.72 -17.90 20.87
N LEU A 221 -17.04 -18.51 19.73
CA LEU A 221 -17.47 -19.90 19.60
C LEU A 221 -16.39 -20.92 19.99
N LEU A 222 -15.13 -20.50 20.06
CA LEU A 222 -14.01 -21.34 20.45
C LEU A 222 -13.52 -20.96 21.85
N ASN A 223 -14.05 -21.67 22.86
CA ASN A 223 -13.64 -21.53 24.26
C ASN A 223 -13.65 -20.08 24.77
N GLY A 224 -14.68 -19.29 24.42
CA GLY A 224 -14.78 -17.90 24.86
C GLY A 224 -13.76 -16.95 24.21
N THR A 225 -13.09 -17.39 23.13
CA THR A 225 -12.13 -16.59 22.38
C THR A 225 -12.57 -16.41 20.92
N HIS A 226 -12.41 -15.20 20.39
CA HIS A 226 -12.59 -14.93 18.96
C HIS A 226 -11.37 -15.44 18.17
N LYS A 227 -11.60 -16.17 17.08
CA LYS A 227 -10.54 -16.65 16.19
C LYS A 227 -10.86 -16.34 14.74
N SER A 228 -10.11 -15.41 14.15
CA SER A 228 -10.25 -15.08 12.72
C SER A 228 -9.65 -16.13 11.78
N HIS A 229 -8.74 -16.96 12.30
CA HIS A 229 -8.05 -18.05 11.63
C HIS A 229 -7.95 -19.24 12.60
N VAL A 230 -7.99 -20.45 12.05
CA VAL A 230 -7.97 -21.71 12.79
C VAL A 230 -6.92 -22.65 12.24
N HIS A 231 -6.46 -23.58 13.07
CA HIS A 231 -5.37 -24.49 12.75
C HIS A 231 -5.79 -25.97 12.77
N SER A 232 -7.02 -26.28 13.17
CA SER A 232 -7.56 -27.63 13.12
C SER A 232 -8.87 -27.72 12.34
N PRO A 233 -9.17 -28.87 11.72
CA PRO A 233 -10.47 -29.14 11.09
C PRO A 233 -11.65 -29.03 12.09
N GLU A 234 -11.45 -29.39 13.35
CA GLU A 234 -12.48 -29.36 14.39
C GLU A 234 -12.90 -27.92 14.73
N GLU A 235 -11.91 -27.03 14.88
CA GLU A 235 -12.15 -25.59 15.08
C GLU A 235 -12.86 -24.99 13.85
N ALA A 236 -12.38 -25.32 12.65
CA ALA A 236 -12.98 -24.88 11.39
C ALA A 236 -14.46 -25.31 11.29
N ASN A 237 -14.74 -26.58 11.57
CA ASN A 237 -16.09 -27.12 11.56
C ASN A 237 -16.99 -26.48 12.61
N THR A 238 -16.44 -26.10 13.77
CA THR A 238 -17.20 -25.41 14.82
C THR A 238 -17.60 -24.01 14.39
N LEU A 239 -16.68 -23.23 13.83
CA LEU A 239 -16.98 -21.89 13.31
C LEU A 239 -17.95 -21.92 12.11
N ALA A 240 -17.82 -22.91 11.23
CA ALA A 240 -18.67 -23.06 10.04
C ALA A 240 -20.13 -23.44 10.36
N LYS A 241 -20.46 -23.79 11.61
CA LYS A 241 -21.85 -24.07 12.02
C LYS A 241 -22.73 -22.82 11.95
N TYR A 242 -22.16 -21.64 12.15
CA TYR A 242 -22.91 -20.41 12.04
C TYR A 242 -23.20 -20.09 10.57
N LYS A 243 -24.49 -19.91 10.25
CA LYS A 243 -24.95 -19.54 8.92
C LYS A 243 -25.50 -18.12 8.96
N PRO A 244 -24.83 -17.12 8.37
CA PRO A 244 -25.36 -15.77 8.31
C PRO A 244 -26.67 -15.70 7.54
N LEU A 245 -27.54 -14.79 7.98
CA LEU A 245 -28.68 -14.30 7.21
C LEU A 245 -28.18 -13.12 6.36
N ILE A 246 -28.24 -13.24 5.04
CA ILE A 246 -27.77 -12.21 4.12
C ILE A 246 -28.91 -11.24 3.82
N ASN A 247 -28.64 -9.94 3.94
CA ASN A 247 -29.60 -8.91 3.54
C ASN A 247 -29.65 -8.80 2.01
N THR A 248 -30.70 -9.36 1.41
CA THR A 248 -30.87 -9.36 -0.06
C THR A 248 -31.14 -7.96 -0.62
N ALA A 249 -31.64 -7.03 0.18
CA ALA A 249 -31.90 -5.65 -0.26
C ALA A 249 -30.59 -4.87 -0.52
N SER A 250 -29.52 -5.14 0.23
CA SER A 250 -28.21 -4.49 0.06
C SER A 250 -27.19 -5.35 -0.70
N LEU A 251 -27.46 -6.65 -0.89
CA LEU A 251 -26.52 -7.62 -1.45
C LEU A 251 -25.84 -7.16 -2.75
N MET A 252 -26.64 -6.74 -3.74
CA MET A 252 -26.10 -6.29 -5.04
C MET A 252 -25.17 -5.08 -4.90
N MET A 253 -25.54 -4.12 -4.06
CA MET A 253 -24.72 -2.92 -3.83
C MET A 253 -23.41 -3.27 -3.12
N GLU A 254 -23.45 -4.15 -2.13
CA GLU A 254 -22.25 -4.57 -1.40
C GLU A 254 -21.27 -5.37 -2.27
N LEU A 255 -21.77 -6.26 -3.14
CA LEU A 255 -20.94 -6.97 -4.12
C LEU A 255 -20.31 -5.99 -5.12
N ARG A 256 -21.12 -5.05 -5.64
CA ARG A 256 -20.62 -4.02 -6.55
C ARG A 256 -19.58 -3.10 -5.92
N GLN A 257 -19.80 -2.66 -4.68
CA GLN A 257 -18.85 -1.82 -3.97
C GLN A 257 -17.51 -2.52 -3.79
N ALA A 258 -17.54 -3.83 -3.52
CA ALA A 258 -16.34 -4.63 -3.40
C ALA A 258 -15.53 -4.70 -4.71
N ASP A 259 -16.19 -4.86 -5.86
CA ASP A 259 -15.53 -4.81 -7.17
C ASP A 259 -14.94 -3.43 -7.47
N VAL A 260 -15.70 -2.37 -7.18
CA VAL A 260 -15.27 -0.98 -7.40
C VAL A 260 -14.00 -0.71 -6.61
N VAL A 261 -13.98 -1.04 -5.31
CA VAL A 261 -12.80 -0.84 -4.45
C VAL A 261 -11.58 -1.63 -4.96
N ALA A 262 -11.77 -2.86 -5.47
CA ALA A 262 -10.67 -3.64 -6.05
C ALA A 262 -10.13 -2.97 -7.31
N SER A 263 -11.03 -2.51 -8.17
CA SER A 263 -10.71 -1.89 -9.46
C SER A 263 -10.01 -0.55 -9.28
N GLU A 264 -10.50 0.28 -8.35
CA GLU A 264 -9.88 1.54 -7.97
C GLU A 264 -8.46 1.33 -7.42
N ALA A 265 -8.27 0.33 -6.55
CA ALA A 265 -6.93 0.02 -6.04
C ALA A 265 -5.97 -0.37 -7.17
N LEU A 266 -6.40 -1.20 -8.13
CA LEU A 266 -5.58 -1.54 -9.29
C LEU A 266 -5.28 -0.31 -10.16
N GLN A 267 -6.24 0.60 -10.31
CA GLN A 267 -6.06 1.83 -11.08
C GLN A 267 -5.08 2.79 -10.40
N TYR A 268 -5.25 3.06 -9.11
CA TYR A 268 -4.42 4.02 -8.38
C TYR A 268 -2.97 3.59 -8.30
N PHE A 269 -2.72 2.28 -8.17
CA PHE A 269 -1.39 1.72 -7.99
C PHE A 269 -0.83 1.09 -9.28
N ASN A 270 -1.40 1.39 -10.45
CA ASN A 270 -1.03 0.79 -11.73
C ASN A 270 0.44 1.05 -12.13
N SER A 271 1.01 2.17 -11.69
CA SER A 271 2.38 2.59 -11.97
C SER A 271 3.41 1.91 -11.07
N THR A 272 2.96 1.24 -10.00
CA THR A 272 3.84 0.50 -9.11
C THR A 272 4.30 -0.81 -9.74
N ARG A 273 5.45 -1.32 -9.29
CA ARG A 273 5.87 -2.68 -9.62
C ARG A 273 4.97 -3.67 -8.89
N HIS A 274 4.04 -4.30 -9.60
CA HIS A 274 3.03 -5.15 -8.97
C HIS A 274 2.80 -6.52 -9.62
N ILE A 275 2.22 -7.43 -8.84
CA ILE A 275 1.61 -8.69 -9.29
C ILE A 275 0.17 -8.77 -8.77
N ILE A 276 -0.73 -9.33 -9.57
CA ILE A 276 -2.14 -9.53 -9.19
C ILE A 276 -2.39 -11.01 -8.97
N LEU A 277 -2.88 -11.33 -7.77
CA LEU A 277 -3.22 -12.68 -7.36
C LEU A 277 -4.67 -12.75 -6.94
N TYR A 278 -5.27 -13.91 -7.21
CA TYR A 278 -6.58 -14.26 -6.72
C TYR A 278 -6.48 -15.51 -5.85
N TYR A 279 -7.20 -15.50 -4.73
CA TYR A 279 -7.26 -16.60 -3.77
C TYR A 279 -7.54 -17.94 -4.43
N GLU A 280 -8.47 -17.96 -5.37
CA GLU A 280 -8.89 -19.16 -6.09
C GLU A 280 -7.73 -19.77 -6.89
N ASP A 281 -6.85 -18.94 -7.47
CA ASP A 281 -5.69 -19.41 -8.24
C ASP A 281 -4.62 -19.98 -7.31
N LEU A 282 -4.39 -19.33 -6.16
CA LEU A 282 -3.42 -19.78 -5.16
C LEU A 282 -3.80 -21.12 -4.53
N VAL A 283 -5.09 -21.36 -4.31
CA VAL A 283 -5.57 -22.62 -3.72
C VAL A 283 -5.56 -23.76 -4.74
N ARG A 284 -5.91 -23.49 -6.01
CA ARG A 284 -5.94 -24.52 -7.06
C ARG A 284 -4.57 -24.86 -7.62
N ASN A 285 -3.68 -23.88 -7.73
CA ASN A 285 -2.44 -24.01 -8.46
C ASN A 285 -1.23 -23.59 -7.61
N GLN A 286 -0.52 -24.59 -7.07
CA GLN A 286 0.68 -24.36 -6.27
C GLN A 286 1.81 -23.65 -7.04
N SER A 287 1.83 -23.68 -8.38
CA SER A 287 2.83 -22.91 -9.14
C SER A 287 2.67 -21.39 -8.97
N LYS A 288 1.48 -20.90 -8.58
CA LYS A 288 1.27 -19.47 -8.35
C LYS A 288 2.03 -18.92 -7.14
N THR A 289 2.31 -19.74 -6.13
CA THR A 289 3.20 -19.29 -5.05
C THR A 289 4.65 -19.18 -5.52
N MET A 290 5.06 -20.00 -6.49
CA MET A 290 6.39 -19.88 -7.13
C MET A 290 6.51 -18.60 -7.95
N ASP A 291 5.44 -18.16 -8.62
CA ASP A 291 5.42 -16.86 -9.31
C ASP A 291 5.67 -15.70 -8.34
N VAL A 292 5.15 -15.78 -7.11
CA VAL A 292 5.42 -14.78 -6.06
C VAL A 292 6.87 -14.81 -5.61
N LEU A 293 7.45 -16.00 -5.38
CA LEU A 293 8.87 -16.11 -5.01
C LEU A 293 9.77 -15.55 -6.12
N LYS A 294 9.47 -15.85 -7.39
CA LYS A 294 10.16 -15.25 -8.55
C LYS A 294 9.99 -13.74 -8.59
N PHE A 295 8.78 -13.23 -8.36
CA PHE A 295 8.48 -11.81 -8.34
C PHE A 295 9.26 -11.08 -7.23
N LEU A 296 9.43 -11.70 -6.07
CA LEU A 296 10.25 -11.20 -4.97
C LEU A 296 11.74 -11.56 -5.10
N ARG A 297 12.14 -12.27 -6.17
CA ARG A 297 13.51 -12.76 -6.42
C ARG A 297 14.09 -13.57 -5.26
N LEU A 298 13.25 -14.42 -4.68
CA LEU A 298 13.62 -15.34 -3.61
C LEU A 298 13.95 -16.73 -4.17
N PRO A 299 14.76 -17.52 -3.44
CA PRO A 299 14.92 -18.94 -3.74
C PRO A 299 13.58 -19.65 -3.85
N LEU A 300 13.46 -20.55 -4.83
CA LEU A 300 12.24 -21.33 -5.02
C LEU A 300 12.25 -22.49 -4.03
N VAL A 301 11.37 -22.40 -3.03
CA VAL A 301 11.20 -23.41 -1.99
C VAL A 301 9.71 -23.71 -1.80
N HIS A 302 9.41 -24.87 -1.23
CA HIS A 302 8.04 -25.20 -0.89
C HIS A 302 7.55 -24.34 0.28
N LEU A 303 6.43 -23.63 0.09
CA LEU A 303 5.78 -22.85 1.14
C LEU A 303 4.67 -23.66 1.79
N SER A 304 4.54 -23.57 3.11
CA SER A 304 3.54 -24.31 3.87
C SER A 304 2.79 -23.41 4.86
N SER A 305 1.56 -23.80 5.20
CA SER A 305 0.74 -23.10 6.19
C SER A 305 -0.02 -24.13 7.03
N ARG A 306 -0.17 -23.82 8.32
CA ARG A 306 -1.02 -24.58 9.25
C ARG A 306 -2.45 -24.06 9.28
N GLN A 307 -2.80 -23.01 8.56
CA GLN A 307 -4.17 -22.48 8.59
C GLN A 307 -5.11 -23.36 7.76
N VAL A 308 -6.31 -23.58 8.29
CA VAL A 308 -7.35 -24.38 7.63
C VAL A 308 -8.49 -23.48 7.15
N LYS A 309 -9.06 -23.78 5.98
CA LYS A 309 -10.23 -23.06 5.45
C LYS A 309 -11.47 -23.40 6.31
N ILE A 310 -12.10 -22.38 6.88
CA ILE A 310 -13.30 -22.53 7.71
C ILE A 310 -14.49 -23.05 6.89
N HIS A 311 -14.86 -22.34 5.82
CA HIS A 311 -16.00 -22.71 4.98
C HIS A 311 -15.54 -23.58 3.81
N SER A 312 -15.81 -24.88 3.90
CA SER A 312 -15.52 -25.88 2.87
C SER A 312 -16.80 -26.48 2.28
N GLY A 313 -16.74 -26.94 1.03
CA GLY A 313 -17.91 -27.45 0.31
C GLY A 313 -18.81 -26.36 -0.30
N PRO A 314 -20.03 -26.70 -0.71
CA PRO A 314 -20.90 -25.79 -1.45
C PRO A 314 -21.47 -24.68 -0.57
N LEU A 315 -21.56 -23.47 -1.14
CA LEU A 315 -21.87 -22.24 -0.40
C LEU A 315 -23.25 -22.25 0.27
N TRP A 316 -24.24 -22.91 -0.33
CA TRP A 316 -25.59 -23.04 0.23
C TRP A 316 -25.62 -23.66 1.62
N LYS A 317 -24.62 -24.48 1.99
CA LYS A 317 -24.53 -25.06 3.34
C LYS A 317 -24.23 -24.01 4.41
N HIS A 318 -23.69 -22.86 4.01
CA HIS A 318 -23.14 -21.81 4.87
C HIS A 318 -24.00 -20.54 4.90
N VAL A 319 -25.20 -20.55 4.31
CA VAL A 319 -26.10 -19.38 4.25
C VAL A 319 -27.48 -19.77 4.75
N LYS A 320 -28.07 -18.96 5.64
CA LYS A 320 -29.37 -19.27 6.26
C LYS A 320 -30.54 -19.13 5.29
N ASN A 321 -30.57 -18.05 4.50
CA ASN A 321 -31.61 -17.74 3.51
C ASN A 321 -31.12 -17.94 2.07
N TRP A 322 -30.55 -19.12 1.79
CA TRP A 322 -29.91 -19.40 0.49
C TRP A 322 -30.83 -19.19 -0.72
N ASP A 323 -32.09 -19.59 -0.64
CA ASP A 323 -33.02 -19.48 -1.77
C ASP A 323 -33.29 -18.02 -2.17
N ASP A 324 -33.34 -17.11 -1.20
CA ASP A 324 -33.53 -15.68 -1.47
C ASP A 324 -32.27 -15.05 -2.06
N VAL A 325 -31.09 -15.45 -1.57
CA VAL A 325 -29.80 -15.04 -2.14
C VAL A 325 -29.67 -15.53 -3.59
N LYS A 326 -29.99 -16.81 -3.83
CA LYS A 326 -30.00 -17.41 -5.16
C LYS A 326 -30.93 -16.65 -6.11
N ARG A 327 -32.16 -16.36 -5.66
CA ARG A 327 -33.15 -15.60 -6.44
C ARG A 327 -32.68 -14.18 -6.76
N THR A 328 -32.01 -13.53 -5.80
CA THR A 328 -31.50 -12.16 -5.94
C THR A 328 -30.36 -12.08 -6.96
N LEU A 329 -29.48 -13.09 -7.01
CA LEU A 329 -28.31 -13.07 -7.89
C LEU A 329 -28.56 -13.69 -9.27
N LYS A 330 -29.59 -14.52 -9.42
CA LYS A 330 -29.92 -15.17 -10.69
C LYS A 330 -30.22 -14.12 -11.78
N GLY A 331 -29.61 -14.27 -12.95
CA GLY A 331 -29.74 -13.34 -14.08
C GLY A 331 -28.93 -12.05 -13.92
N THR A 332 -28.09 -11.93 -12.88
CA THR A 332 -27.21 -10.78 -12.68
C THR A 332 -25.77 -11.12 -13.05
N ALA A 333 -24.90 -10.09 -13.15
CA ALA A 333 -23.46 -10.28 -13.33
C ALA A 333 -22.80 -11.10 -12.19
N TYR A 334 -23.47 -11.25 -11.05
CA TYR A 334 -22.99 -11.96 -9.87
C TYR A 334 -23.55 -13.38 -9.73
N GLU A 335 -24.33 -13.86 -10.71
CA GLU A 335 -24.86 -15.24 -10.69
C GLU A 335 -23.75 -16.28 -10.52
N GLY A 336 -22.58 -16.05 -11.14
CA GLY A 336 -21.42 -16.92 -11.02
C GLY A 336 -20.93 -17.15 -9.59
N PHE A 337 -21.22 -16.23 -8.65
CA PHE A 337 -20.82 -16.36 -7.24
C PHE A 337 -21.65 -17.40 -6.47
N LEU A 338 -22.75 -17.89 -7.04
CA LEU A 338 -23.54 -18.99 -6.47
C LEU A 338 -22.80 -20.34 -6.53
N HIS A 339 -21.80 -20.45 -7.41
CA HIS A 339 -20.96 -21.63 -7.54
C HIS A 339 -19.76 -21.56 -6.59
N ALA A 340 -19.16 -22.72 -6.30
CA ALA A 340 -18.01 -22.78 -5.41
C ALA A 340 -16.80 -22.05 -6.02
N ASP A 341 -15.82 -21.74 -5.18
CA ASP A 341 -14.51 -21.17 -5.56
C ASP A 341 -13.71 -22.09 -6.52
N TYR A 342 -14.24 -23.27 -6.90
CA TYR A 342 -13.56 -24.41 -7.55
C TYR A 342 -14.33 -24.93 -8.77
#